data_AF-T1X4Y4-F1
#
_entry.id   AF-T1X4Y4-F1
#
_cell.length_a   1.000
_cell.length_b   1.000
_cell.length_c   1.000
_cell.angle_alpha   90.00
_cell.angle_beta   90.00
_cell.angle_gamma   90.00
#
_symmetry.space_group_name_H-M   'P 1'
#
loop_
_entity.id
_entity.type
_entity.pdbx_description
1 polymer ?
#
loop_
_entity_poly.entity_id
_entity_poly.type
_entity_poly.pdbx_seq_one_letter_code
_entity_poly.pdbx_strand_id
1 'polypeptide(L)'
;MLCLGWKRPVSRSRCIWRTACRASRSSGWRKPRSGRHAKGCARPSRTPAWSFRTTSIVVNLAPADLPKDSGRFALPIALGILAASGQIQPALLAGHEFAGELSLSGELRPVRGALAMALALHTRGIATHLVLPAGSAREAALVPGSEVYGARHLLDVVQRFMSEGTALQQGEEQQQPAADGWARVHAAAAPLYADLADVKGHAGAKRALEIAAAGGHSLLMMGEPGSGKSMLAQRFAGLLPPMSVDEALESAAVASLAGSFSTARWMNRPTSAPHHTSSAVALVGGGVSAVEKRERI
;
A
#
# COMPACT_ATOMS: atom_id res chain seq x y z
N MET A 1 31.90 -43.39 -14.05
CA MET A 1 31.84 -42.56 -12.82
C MET A 1 30.48 -41.87 -12.80
N LEU A 2 29.82 -41.88 -11.64
CA LEU A 2 28.38 -41.86 -11.35
C LEU A 2 27.38 -41.03 -12.19
N CYS A 3 26.19 -41.64 -12.33
CA CYS A 3 24.85 -41.09 -12.62
C CYS A 3 24.19 -40.40 -11.41
N LEU A 4 23.16 -39.58 -11.73
CA LEU A 4 21.85 -39.30 -11.05
C LEU A 4 21.56 -37.78 -11.12
N GLY A 5 20.45 -37.20 -11.63
CA GLY A 5 19.16 -37.72 -12.09
C GLY A 5 18.00 -37.31 -11.17
N TRP A 6 17.36 -36.13 -11.36
CA TRP A 6 15.99 -35.76 -10.90
C TRP A 6 15.72 -34.26 -11.09
N LYS A 7 14.51 -33.72 -11.30
CA LYS A 7 13.20 -34.13 -11.86
C LYS A 7 12.43 -32.80 -11.96
N ARG A 8 11.66 -32.57 -13.03
CA ARG A 8 10.73 -31.44 -13.16
C ARG A 8 9.62 -31.48 -12.09
N PRO A 9 9.03 -30.33 -11.71
CA PRO A 9 7.60 -30.22 -11.41
C PRO A 9 6.96 -29.26 -12.44
N VAL A 10 6.11 -29.71 -13.38
CA VAL A 10 4.66 -29.99 -13.27
C VAL A 10 3.85 -28.83 -12.68
N SER A 11 2.96 -28.33 -13.55
CA SER A 11 1.90 -27.34 -13.35
C SER A 11 0.94 -27.61 -12.18
N ARG A 12 0.33 -26.52 -11.69
CA ARG A 12 -0.98 -26.36 -11.02
C ARG A 12 -0.87 -25.74 -9.62
N SER A 13 -0.80 -24.42 -9.55
CA SER A 13 -1.34 -23.67 -8.41
C SER A 13 -2.79 -23.33 -8.73
N ARG A 14 -3.68 -24.28 -8.47
CA ARG A 14 -5.12 -24.07 -8.47
C ARG A 14 -5.50 -23.14 -7.32
N CYS A 15 -6.41 -22.23 -7.60
CA CYS A 15 -7.13 -21.38 -6.67
C CYS A 15 -7.36 -22.04 -5.31
N ILE A 16 -6.79 -21.47 -4.25
CA ILE A 16 -7.09 -21.86 -2.87
C ILE A 16 -8.33 -21.10 -2.41
N TRP A 17 -9.48 -21.43 -3.00
CA TRP A 17 -10.81 -21.25 -2.42
C TRP A 17 -11.74 -22.29 -3.08
N ARG A 18 -11.57 -23.57 -2.73
CA ARG A 18 -12.59 -24.62 -2.96
C ARG A 18 -13.01 -25.22 -1.61
N THR A 19 -14.21 -24.79 -1.23
CA THR A 19 -15.24 -25.34 -0.33
C THR A 19 -14.98 -26.64 0.43
N ALA A 20 -15.26 -26.59 1.74
CA ALA A 20 -15.89 -27.69 2.47
C ALA A 20 -16.96 -27.11 3.42
N CYS A 21 -18.11 -26.73 2.86
CA CYS A 21 -19.34 -26.51 3.63
C CYS A 21 -20.05 -27.86 3.73
N ARG A 22 -19.90 -28.55 4.87
CA ARG A 22 -20.66 -29.77 5.16
C ARG A 22 -21.57 -29.48 6.35
N ALA A 23 -22.84 -29.24 6.08
CA ALA A 23 -23.87 -29.17 7.11
C ALA A 23 -24.15 -30.60 7.62
N SER A 24 -23.64 -30.96 8.79
CA SER A 24 -24.09 -32.18 9.49
C SER A 24 -25.10 -31.80 10.57
N ARG A 25 -26.35 -32.21 10.35
CA ARG A 25 -27.37 -32.32 11.39
C ARG A 25 -27.04 -33.53 12.26
N SER A 26 -26.86 -33.35 13.58
CA SER A 26 -27.30 -34.31 14.59
C SER A 26 -27.05 -33.82 16.01
N SER A 27 -28.16 -33.73 16.76
CA SER A 27 -28.34 -34.09 18.17
C SER A 27 -27.42 -33.53 19.26
N GLY A 28 -28.02 -32.64 20.07
CA GLY A 28 -27.99 -32.71 21.54
C GLY A 28 -26.72 -32.17 22.22
N TRP A 29 -26.89 -31.21 23.13
CA TRP A 29 -26.62 -31.38 24.56
C TRP A 29 -26.95 -30.07 25.32
N ARG A 30 -27.26 -30.22 26.61
CA ARG A 30 -28.03 -29.32 27.50
C ARG A 30 -27.29 -28.05 27.95
N LYS A 31 -28.10 -27.05 28.35
CA LYS A 31 -27.75 -25.82 29.10
C LYS A 31 -26.92 -26.08 30.37
N PRO A 32 -26.27 -25.01 30.90
CA PRO A 32 -26.76 -24.42 32.14
C PRO A 32 -26.99 -22.89 32.07
N ARG A 33 -27.85 -22.44 32.99
CA ARG A 33 -28.33 -21.07 33.20
C ARG A 33 -27.29 -20.23 33.99
N SER A 34 -27.06 -19.02 33.52
CA SER A 34 -26.90 -17.78 34.31
C SER A 34 -26.87 -16.63 33.29
N GLY A 35 -27.75 -15.65 33.27
CA GLY A 35 -28.20 -14.82 34.39
C GLY A 35 -27.62 -13.43 34.18
N ARG A 36 -28.25 -12.61 33.32
CA ARG A 36 -28.34 -11.15 33.45
C ARG A 36 -29.25 -10.59 32.36
N HIS A 37 -30.37 -10.01 32.81
CA HIS A 37 -31.26 -9.19 32.00
C HIS A 37 -30.65 -7.80 31.82
N ALA A 38 -30.64 -7.30 30.59
CA ALA A 38 -30.57 -5.88 30.29
C ALA A 38 -31.74 -5.56 29.35
N LYS A 39 -32.74 -4.84 29.87
CA LYS A 39 -33.86 -4.26 29.12
C LYS A 39 -33.59 -2.76 28.94
N GLY A 40 -33.94 -2.23 27.76
CA GLY A 40 -33.91 -0.80 27.43
C GLY A 40 -32.66 -0.42 26.61
N CYS A 41 -32.71 0.30 25.50
CA CYS A 41 -33.71 1.25 25.02
C CYS A 41 -33.78 1.23 23.48
N ALA A 42 -34.98 1.37 22.95
CA ALA A 42 -35.23 1.61 21.54
C ALA A 42 -34.75 3.02 21.15
N ARG A 43 -34.02 3.12 20.04
CA ARG A 43 -33.82 4.36 19.29
C ARG A 43 -33.80 4.00 17.81
N PRO A 44 -34.58 4.67 16.94
CA PRO A 44 -34.65 4.28 15.54
C PRO A 44 -33.47 4.89 14.79
N SER A 45 -32.46 4.08 14.47
CA SER A 45 -31.47 4.45 13.44
C SER A 45 -31.76 3.66 12.17
N ARG A 46 -32.05 4.43 11.14
CA ARG A 46 -32.24 4.06 9.74
C ARG A 46 -30.95 3.39 9.22
N THR A 47 -30.81 2.10 9.46
CA THR A 47 -29.78 1.23 8.86
C THR A 47 -30.48 0.15 8.05
N PRO A 48 -29.98 -0.23 6.87
CA PRO A 48 -30.55 -1.35 6.13
C PRO A 48 -30.47 -2.60 7.02
N ALA A 49 -31.61 -3.24 7.23
CA ALA A 49 -31.73 -4.38 8.14
C ALA A 49 -31.07 -5.61 7.53
N TRP A 50 -29.77 -5.81 7.80
CA TRP A 50 -29.12 -7.07 7.49
C TRP A 50 -29.64 -8.16 8.43
N SER A 51 -30.28 -9.17 7.84
CA SER A 51 -30.77 -10.33 8.56
C SER A 51 -29.61 -11.21 9.02
N PHE A 52 -29.07 -10.95 10.21
CA PHE A 52 -28.16 -11.88 10.88
C PHE A 52 -28.99 -12.88 11.71
N ARG A 53 -29.19 -14.08 11.17
CA ARG A 53 -29.64 -15.22 11.99
C ARG A 53 -28.51 -15.57 12.94
N THR A 54 -28.80 -15.67 14.24
CA THR A 54 -27.85 -16.09 15.29
C THR A 54 -27.30 -17.48 14.99
N THR A 55 -26.20 -17.52 14.25
CA THR A 55 -25.52 -18.71 13.77
C THR A 55 -24.07 -18.61 14.22
N SER A 56 -23.49 -19.69 14.73
CA SER A 56 -22.05 -19.73 15.01
C SER A 56 -21.27 -19.58 13.71
N ILE A 57 -20.39 -18.59 13.63
CA ILE A 57 -19.53 -18.34 12.47
C ILE A 57 -18.13 -18.83 12.81
N VAL A 58 -17.57 -19.72 11.99
CA VAL A 58 -16.19 -20.18 12.10
C VAL A 58 -15.38 -19.53 10.98
N VAL A 59 -14.34 -18.78 11.37
CA VAL A 59 -13.42 -18.12 10.44
C VAL A 59 -12.07 -18.81 10.53
N ASN A 60 -11.59 -19.36 9.42
CA ASN A 60 -10.26 -19.96 9.34
C ASN A 60 -9.28 -18.98 8.72
N LEU A 61 -8.21 -18.63 9.45
CA LEU A 61 -7.13 -17.79 8.96
C LEU A 61 -5.88 -18.66 8.80
N ALA A 62 -5.51 -18.94 7.54
CA ALA A 62 -4.33 -19.74 7.21
C ALA A 62 -3.20 -18.84 6.64
N PRO A 63 -1.92 -19.21 6.81
CA PRO A 63 -1.37 -20.36 7.56
C PRO A 63 -1.29 -20.10 9.07
N ALA A 64 -1.35 -21.14 9.90
CA ALA A 64 -1.36 -21.02 11.36
C ALA A 64 -0.05 -20.43 11.94
N ASP A 65 1.08 -20.64 11.26
CA ASP A 65 2.44 -20.38 11.77
C ASP A 65 2.87 -18.90 11.74
N LEU A 66 2.11 -18.03 11.05
CA LEU A 66 2.39 -16.59 11.00
C LEU A 66 1.56 -15.82 12.04
N PRO A 67 2.12 -14.78 12.70
CA PRO A 67 1.38 -13.94 13.62
C PRO A 67 0.23 -13.21 12.89
N LYS A 68 -0.98 -13.31 13.44
CA LYS A 68 -2.22 -12.76 12.85
C LYS A 68 -2.78 -11.56 13.61
N ASP A 69 -2.03 -11.01 14.57
CA ASP A 69 -2.47 -9.92 15.46
C ASP A 69 -2.59 -8.54 14.81
N SER A 70 -2.78 -8.49 13.51
CA SER A 70 -2.97 -7.26 12.76
C SER A 70 -4.45 -7.06 12.46
N GLY A 71 -4.99 -5.91 12.85
CA GLY A 71 -6.37 -5.54 12.53
C GLY A 71 -6.67 -5.44 11.03
N ARG A 72 -5.66 -5.50 10.16
CA ARG A 72 -5.77 -5.55 8.68
C ARG A 72 -6.66 -6.68 8.15
N PHE A 73 -6.91 -7.74 8.93
CA PHE A 73 -7.79 -8.84 8.53
C PHE A 73 -9.27 -8.57 8.81
N ALA A 74 -9.64 -7.48 9.50
CA ALA A 74 -11.02 -7.22 9.85
C ALA A 74 -11.92 -7.04 8.62
N LEU A 75 -11.46 -6.29 7.61
CA LEU A 75 -12.18 -6.12 6.34
C LEU A 75 -12.39 -7.45 5.58
N PRO A 76 -11.36 -8.25 5.26
CA PRO A 76 -11.58 -9.52 4.55
C PRO A 76 -12.43 -10.52 5.35
N ILE A 77 -12.33 -10.52 6.69
CA ILE A 77 -13.20 -11.35 7.54
C ILE A 77 -14.66 -10.91 7.40
N ALA A 78 -14.94 -9.61 7.48
CA ALA A 78 -16.30 -9.08 7.31
C ALA A 78 -16.89 -9.44 5.94
N LEU A 79 -16.11 -9.28 4.86
CA LEU A 79 -16.52 -9.67 3.51
C LEU A 79 -16.77 -11.17 3.39
N GLY A 80 -15.94 -12.01 4.02
CA GLY A 80 -16.13 -13.46 4.06
C GLY A 80 -17.42 -13.87 4.75
N ILE A 81 -17.78 -13.20 5.85
CA ILE A 81 -19.05 -13.41 6.56
C ILE A 81 -20.24 -13.01 5.69
N LEU A 82 -20.16 -11.86 5.00
CA LEU A 82 -21.21 -11.37 4.11
C LEU A 82 -21.38 -12.25 2.86
N ALA A 83 -20.28 -12.78 2.33
CA ALA A 83 -20.31 -13.76 1.24
C ALA A 83 -20.94 -15.09 1.70
N ALA A 84 -20.62 -15.56 2.91
CA ALA A 84 -21.21 -16.77 3.49
C ALA A 84 -22.70 -16.62 3.82
N SER A 85 -23.15 -15.41 4.17
CA SER A 85 -24.57 -15.10 4.38
C SER A 85 -25.36 -14.84 3.09
N GLY A 86 -24.70 -14.91 1.93
CA GLY A 86 -25.31 -14.71 0.61
C GLY A 86 -25.61 -13.25 0.26
N GLN A 87 -25.10 -12.29 1.04
CA GLN A 87 -25.30 -10.86 0.78
C GLN A 87 -24.35 -10.32 -0.31
N ILE A 88 -23.23 -11.01 -0.53
CA ILE A 88 -22.22 -10.69 -1.55
C ILE A 88 -21.99 -11.93 -2.40
N GLN A 89 -21.84 -11.76 -3.72
CA GLN A 89 -21.44 -12.85 -4.61
C GLN A 89 -19.93 -13.14 -4.46
N PRO A 90 -19.54 -14.35 -4.01
CA PRO A 90 -18.11 -14.70 -3.85
C PRO A 90 -17.31 -14.63 -5.16
N ALA A 91 -17.98 -14.84 -6.30
CA ALA A 91 -17.35 -14.78 -7.62
C ALA A 91 -16.83 -13.38 -7.95
N LEU A 92 -17.48 -12.32 -7.47
CA LEU A 92 -17.06 -10.94 -7.72
C LEU A 92 -15.84 -10.54 -6.88
N LEU A 93 -15.59 -11.24 -5.78
CA LEU A 93 -14.40 -11.03 -4.94
C LEU A 93 -13.14 -11.67 -5.55
N ALA A 94 -13.29 -12.53 -6.56
CA ALA A 94 -12.14 -13.12 -7.25
C ALA A 94 -11.30 -12.03 -7.93
N GLY A 95 -9.97 -12.18 -7.89
CA GLY A 95 -9.04 -11.19 -8.45
C GLY A 95 -8.83 -9.94 -7.57
N HIS A 96 -9.46 -9.88 -6.39
CA HIS A 96 -9.29 -8.78 -5.43
C HIS A 96 -8.57 -9.25 -4.16
N GLU A 97 -7.69 -8.41 -3.64
CA GLU A 97 -7.08 -8.57 -2.32
C GLU A 97 -7.53 -7.44 -1.39
N PHE A 98 -7.94 -7.79 -0.18
CA PHE A 98 -8.51 -6.84 0.78
C PHE A 98 -7.65 -6.78 2.03
N ALA A 99 -7.34 -5.57 2.48
CA ALA A 99 -6.75 -5.36 3.80
C ALA A 99 -7.29 -4.06 4.41
N GLY A 100 -7.69 -4.11 5.68
CA GLY A 100 -8.31 -2.97 6.34
C GLY A 100 -8.68 -3.27 7.77
N GLU A 101 -8.48 -2.29 8.65
CA GLU A 101 -9.04 -2.30 9.99
C GLU A 101 -10.48 -1.78 9.95
N LEU A 102 -11.37 -2.41 10.72
CA LEU A 102 -12.78 -2.07 10.75
C LEU A 102 -13.18 -1.58 12.13
N SER A 103 -13.82 -0.41 12.21
CA SER A 103 -14.44 0.07 13.43
C SER A 103 -15.83 -0.56 13.66
N LEU A 104 -16.38 -0.44 14.87
CA LEU A 104 -17.76 -0.83 15.16
C LEU A 104 -18.80 -0.04 14.35
N SER A 105 -18.46 1.18 13.91
CA SER A 105 -19.34 1.99 13.05
C SER A 105 -19.30 1.56 11.59
N GLY A 106 -18.33 0.72 11.18
CA GLY A 106 -18.13 0.31 9.80
C GLY A 106 -17.07 1.12 9.05
N GLU A 107 -16.43 2.08 9.70
CA GLU A 107 -15.35 2.89 9.10
C GLU A 107 -14.08 2.05 8.92
N LEU A 108 -13.40 2.29 7.80
CA LEU A 108 -12.13 1.66 7.47
C LEU A 108 -10.96 2.51 7.98
N ARG A 109 -10.14 1.91 8.85
CA ARG A 109 -8.95 2.53 9.40
C ARG A 109 -7.70 2.11 8.64
N PRO A 110 -6.73 3.02 8.42
CA PRO A 110 -5.47 2.71 7.75
C PRO A 110 -4.74 1.54 8.40
N VAL A 111 -4.16 0.69 7.57
CA VAL A 111 -3.31 -0.43 7.95
C VAL A 111 -1.85 -0.10 7.74
N ARG A 112 -0.98 -0.62 8.61
CA ARG A 112 0.47 -0.54 8.44
C ARG A 112 0.95 -1.53 7.38
N GLY A 113 1.95 -1.12 6.59
CA GLY A 113 2.61 -1.99 5.61
C GLY A 113 1.86 -2.14 4.28
N ALA A 114 0.99 -1.18 3.93
CA ALA A 114 0.26 -1.20 2.66
C ALA A 114 1.21 -1.15 1.45
N LEU A 115 2.26 -0.30 1.52
CA LEU A 115 3.33 -0.25 0.52
C LEU A 115 4.05 -1.60 0.39
N ALA A 116 4.42 -2.22 1.53
CA ALA A 116 5.12 -3.51 1.53
C ALA A 116 4.26 -4.64 0.93
N MET A 117 2.95 -4.61 1.15
CA MET A 117 2.03 -5.58 0.56
C MET A 117 1.93 -5.41 -0.97
N ALA A 118 1.76 -4.17 -1.45
CA ALA A 118 1.74 -3.89 -2.88
C ALA A 118 3.07 -4.29 -3.56
N LEU A 119 4.21 -4.04 -2.89
CA LEU A 119 5.52 -4.45 -3.38
C LEU A 119 5.66 -5.97 -3.45
N ALA A 120 5.19 -6.70 -2.44
CA ALA A 120 5.23 -8.16 -2.43
C ALA A 120 4.42 -8.77 -3.58
N LEU A 121 3.31 -8.14 -3.97
CA LEU A 121 2.51 -8.56 -5.13
C LEU A 121 3.24 -8.24 -6.44
N HIS A 122 3.80 -7.03 -6.56
CA HIS A 122 4.57 -6.59 -7.71
C HIS A 122 5.79 -7.49 -7.98
N THR A 123 6.62 -7.73 -6.96
CA THR A 123 7.84 -8.57 -7.05
C THR A 123 7.53 -10.03 -7.40
N ARG A 124 6.35 -10.53 -7.03
CA ARG A 124 5.88 -11.88 -7.38
C ARG A 124 5.15 -11.94 -8.73
N GLY A 125 4.95 -10.81 -9.41
CA GLY A 125 4.20 -10.71 -10.67
C GLY A 125 2.73 -11.08 -10.54
N ILE A 126 2.14 -10.88 -9.35
CA ILE A 126 0.74 -11.21 -9.09
C ILE A 126 -0.12 -10.00 -9.44
N ALA A 127 -0.88 -10.11 -10.53
CA ALA A 127 -1.84 -9.08 -10.94
C ALA A 127 -3.17 -9.27 -10.19
N THR A 128 -3.48 -8.36 -9.26
CA THR A 128 -4.72 -8.33 -8.48
C THR A 128 -5.14 -6.90 -8.17
N HIS A 129 -6.43 -6.67 -8.01
CA HIS A 129 -6.97 -5.42 -7.52
C HIS A 129 -6.83 -5.34 -5.99
N LEU A 130 -6.02 -4.43 -5.47
CA LEU A 130 -5.92 -4.18 -4.02
C LEU A 130 -7.04 -3.25 -3.57
N VAL A 131 -7.68 -3.59 -2.46
CA VAL A 131 -8.75 -2.81 -1.84
C VAL A 131 -8.34 -2.45 -0.42
N LEU A 132 -8.16 -1.16 -0.17
CA LEU A 132 -7.53 -0.63 1.03
C LEU A 132 -8.29 0.58 1.59
N PRO A 133 -8.16 0.89 2.89
CA PRO A 133 -8.53 2.18 3.44
C PRO A 133 -7.85 3.32 2.67
N ALA A 134 -8.53 4.44 2.48
CA ALA A 134 -8.04 5.56 1.64
C ALA A 134 -6.59 6.01 1.94
N GLY A 135 -6.15 6.04 3.21
CA GLY A 135 -4.77 6.39 3.57
C GLY A 135 -3.75 5.34 3.10
N SER A 136 -4.02 4.07 3.37
CA SER A 136 -3.19 2.94 2.96
C SER A 136 -3.19 2.73 1.44
N ALA A 137 -4.30 3.02 0.78
CA ALA A 137 -4.44 2.93 -0.67
C ALA A 137 -3.45 3.88 -1.38
N ARG A 138 -3.24 5.09 -0.85
CA ARG A 138 -2.27 6.05 -1.39
C ARG A 138 -0.83 5.54 -1.31
N GLU A 139 -0.47 4.87 -0.22
CA GLU A 139 0.86 4.25 -0.07
C GLU A 139 1.05 3.08 -1.03
N ALA A 140 0.05 2.20 -1.14
CA ALA A 140 0.11 1.05 -2.04
C ALA A 140 0.18 1.47 -3.52
N ALA A 141 -0.53 2.53 -3.89
CA ALA A 141 -0.53 3.08 -5.26
C ALA A 141 0.83 3.63 -5.70
N LEU A 142 1.79 3.83 -4.78
CA LEU A 142 3.15 4.22 -5.12
C LEU A 142 3.92 3.13 -5.89
N VAL A 143 3.46 1.88 -5.82
CA VAL A 143 4.08 0.76 -6.55
C VAL A 143 3.60 0.77 -8.01
N PRO A 144 4.52 0.85 -8.99
CA PRO A 144 4.15 0.85 -10.41
C PRO A 144 3.35 -0.39 -10.82
N GLY A 145 2.35 -0.19 -11.66
CA GLY A 145 1.49 -1.26 -12.18
C GLY A 145 0.53 -1.88 -11.16
N SER A 146 0.47 -1.36 -9.92
CA SER A 146 -0.52 -1.80 -8.94
C SER A 146 -1.89 -1.20 -9.24
N GLU A 147 -2.93 -2.02 -9.18
CA GLU A 147 -4.32 -1.58 -9.31
C GLU A 147 -4.93 -1.46 -7.92
N VAL A 148 -4.99 -0.24 -7.41
CA VAL A 148 -5.39 0.03 -6.03
C VAL A 148 -6.71 0.81 -5.97
N TYR A 149 -7.61 0.35 -5.12
CA TYR A 149 -8.89 0.98 -4.81
C TYR A 149 -8.94 1.38 -3.34
N GLY A 150 -9.31 2.64 -3.11
CA GLY A 150 -9.50 3.21 -1.79
C GLY A 150 -10.97 3.17 -1.38
N ALA A 151 -11.25 2.71 -0.15
CA ALA A 151 -12.56 2.76 0.48
C ALA A 151 -12.49 3.48 1.84
N ARG A 152 -13.59 4.09 2.29
CA ARG A 152 -13.66 4.78 3.61
C ARG A 152 -14.54 4.02 4.61
N HIS A 153 -15.51 3.28 4.10
CA HIS A 153 -16.49 2.56 4.90
C HIS A 153 -16.72 1.15 4.32
N LEU A 154 -17.08 0.19 5.16
CA LEU A 154 -17.42 -1.17 4.72
C LEU A 154 -18.53 -1.17 3.67
N LEU A 155 -19.51 -0.27 3.82
CA LEU A 155 -20.61 -0.12 2.88
C LEU A 155 -20.15 0.23 1.46
N ASP A 156 -19.10 1.05 1.31
CA ASP A 156 -18.55 1.41 0.00
C ASP A 156 -18.07 0.15 -0.74
N VAL A 157 -17.46 -0.78 0.00
CA VAL A 157 -16.98 -2.05 -0.52
C VAL A 157 -18.16 -2.97 -0.81
N VAL A 158 -19.07 -3.14 0.14
CA VAL A 158 -20.22 -4.06 0.00
C VAL A 158 -21.09 -3.68 -1.19
N GLN A 159 -21.43 -2.40 -1.35
CA GLN A 159 -22.25 -1.91 -2.47
C GLN A 159 -21.65 -2.25 -3.83
N ARG A 160 -20.32 -2.25 -3.95
CA ARG A 160 -19.62 -2.62 -5.18
C ARG A 160 -19.77 -4.10 -5.54
N PHE A 161 -19.98 -4.97 -4.55
CA PHE A 161 -20.06 -6.43 -4.72
C PHE A 161 -21.46 -7.02 -4.45
N MET A 162 -22.47 -6.17 -4.20
CA MET A 162 -23.85 -6.61 -4.10
C MET A 162 -24.43 -6.94 -5.48
N SER A 163 -25.31 -7.92 -5.48
CA SER A 163 -25.84 -8.57 -6.67
C SER A 163 -27.21 -8.03 -7.04
N GLU A 164 -27.32 -6.78 -7.48
CA GLU A 164 -28.54 -6.29 -8.14
C GLU A 164 -28.27 -4.96 -8.85
N GLY A 165 -28.23 -4.98 -10.19
CA GLY A 165 -28.71 -3.87 -11.00
C GLY A 165 -27.73 -2.84 -11.57
N THR A 166 -26.42 -2.91 -11.36
CA THR A 166 -25.48 -2.14 -12.21
C THR A 166 -24.90 -3.05 -13.26
N ALA A 167 -25.55 -3.01 -14.42
CA ALA A 167 -25.06 -3.56 -15.67
C ALA A 167 -23.57 -3.26 -15.82
N LEU A 168 -22.87 -4.27 -16.33
CA LEU A 168 -21.54 -4.20 -16.89
C LEU A 168 -21.40 -2.95 -17.77
N GLN A 169 -20.93 -1.83 -17.21
CA GLN A 169 -20.11 -0.89 -17.95
C GLN A 169 -18.67 -1.42 -17.88
N GLN A 170 -18.47 -2.56 -18.55
CA GLN A 170 -17.17 -2.94 -19.08
C GLN A 170 -17.01 -2.16 -20.38
N GLY A 171 -16.63 -0.89 -20.25
CA GLY A 171 -16.53 0.05 -21.35
C GLY A 171 -16.63 1.44 -20.79
N GLU A 172 -15.51 2.16 -20.87
CA GLU A 172 -15.32 3.55 -20.43
C GLU A 172 -14.96 3.69 -18.94
N GLU A 173 -13.64 3.77 -18.68
CA GLU A 173 -13.02 4.39 -17.50
C GLU A 173 -13.42 5.88 -17.43
N GLN A 174 -14.71 6.17 -17.27
CA GLN A 174 -15.15 7.49 -16.87
C GLN A 174 -14.86 7.63 -15.39
N GLN A 175 -14.04 8.62 -15.07
CA GLN A 175 -13.88 9.16 -13.72
C GLN A 175 -15.26 9.57 -13.20
N GLN A 176 -15.97 8.63 -12.58
CA GLN A 176 -17.18 8.94 -11.83
C GLN A 176 -16.76 9.88 -10.69
N PRO A 177 -17.39 11.06 -10.54
CA PRO A 177 -17.06 11.96 -9.46
C PRO A 177 -17.27 11.27 -8.11
N ALA A 178 -16.43 11.61 -7.15
CA ALA A 178 -16.34 11.09 -5.78
C ALA A 178 -17.61 11.30 -4.93
N ALA A 179 -18.72 10.65 -5.28
CA ALA A 179 -19.93 10.57 -4.47
C ALA A 179 -19.94 9.32 -3.59
N ASP A 180 -19.33 8.23 -4.06
CA ASP A 180 -19.24 6.96 -3.34
C ASP A 180 -17.81 6.80 -2.81
N GLY A 181 -17.65 6.37 -1.56
CA GLY A 181 -16.35 6.32 -0.88
C GLY A 181 -15.32 5.34 -1.49
N TRP A 182 -15.66 4.70 -2.62
CA TRP A 182 -14.85 3.82 -3.44
C TRP A 182 -14.25 4.55 -4.65
N ALA A 183 -12.92 4.61 -4.75
CA ALA A 183 -12.27 5.20 -5.92
C ALA A 183 -10.96 4.49 -6.26
N ARG A 184 -10.63 4.42 -7.57
CA ARG A 184 -9.29 4.01 -8.00
C ARG A 184 -8.29 5.06 -7.55
N VAL A 185 -7.25 4.61 -6.87
CA VAL A 185 -6.16 5.47 -6.41
C VAL A 185 -5.02 5.32 -7.39
N HIS A 186 -4.69 6.43 -8.05
CA HIS A 186 -3.57 6.49 -8.97
C HIS A 186 -2.30 6.86 -8.22
N ALA A 187 -1.16 6.34 -8.69
CA ALA A 187 0.15 6.80 -8.27
C ALA A 187 0.25 8.32 -8.45
N ALA A 188 0.98 9.00 -7.55
CA ALA A 188 1.40 10.36 -7.82
C ALA A 188 2.22 10.38 -9.11
N ALA A 189 2.06 11.45 -9.91
CA ALA A 189 2.83 11.62 -11.13
C ALA A 189 4.34 11.53 -10.84
N ALA A 190 5.10 11.08 -11.84
CA ALA A 190 6.55 11.01 -11.73
C ALA A 190 7.13 12.37 -11.29
N PRO A 191 8.22 12.38 -10.50
CA PRO A 191 8.82 13.62 -10.02
C PRO A 191 9.17 14.54 -11.19
N LEU A 192 8.70 15.78 -11.13
CA LEU A 192 9.09 16.81 -12.08
C LEU A 192 10.35 17.50 -11.56
N TYR A 193 11.42 17.41 -12.32
CA TYR A 193 12.68 18.10 -12.06
C TYR A 193 12.75 19.39 -12.87
N ALA A 194 13.49 20.38 -12.35
CA ALA A 194 13.83 21.55 -13.14
C ALA A 194 14.79 21.16 -14.27
N ASP A 195 14.68 21.83 -15.42
CA ASP A 195 15.49 21.51 -16.59
C ASP A 195 16.88 22.20 -16.52
N LEU A 196 17.92 21.51 -16.98
CA LEU A 196 19.26 22.06 -17.17
C LEU A 196 19.30 23.07 -18.34
N ALA A 197 18.39 22.95 -19.31
CA ALA A 197 18.27 23.89 -20.44
C ALA A 197 18.00 25.33 -19.96
N ASP A 198 17.22 25.50 -18.89
CA ASP A 198 16.87 26.81 -18.31
C ASP A 198 18.06 27.58 -17.74
N VAL A 199 19.18 26.89 -17.45
CA VAL A 199 20.35 27.51 -16.84
C VAL A 199 21.10 28.34 -17.86
N LYS A 200 21.23 29.65 -17.63
CA LYS A 200 22.06 30.51 -18.48
C LYS A 200 23.54 30.42 -18.05
N GLY A 201 24.45 30.26 -19.00
CA GLY A 201 25.89 30.13 -18.74
C GLY A 201 26.30 28.75 -18.17
N HIS A 202 27.43 28.71 -17.46
CA HIS A 202 27.96 27.51 -16.79
C HIS A 202 28.26 26.31 -17.71
N ALA A 203 28.69 26.55 -18.96
CA ALA A 203 28.93 25.50 -19.95
C ALA A 203 29.83 24.36 -19.45
N GLY A 204 30.92 24.67 -18.76
CA GLY A 204 31.81 23.67 -18.18
C GLY A 204 31.13 22.80 -17.11
N ALA A 205 30.34 23.41 -16.22
CA ALA A 205 29.61 22.68 -15.19
C ALA A 205 28.50 21.82 -15.82
N LYS A 206 27.72 22.35 -16.77
CA LYS A 206 26.71 21.59 -17.51
C LYS A 206 27.32 20.34 -18.16
N ARG A 207 28.46 20.50 -18.83
CA ARG A 207 29.15 19.39 -19.46
C ARG A 207 29.60 18.33 -18.45
N ALA A 208 30.12 18.75 -17.30
CA ALA A 208 30.48 17.82 -16.22
C ALA A 208 29.27 17.06 -15.67
N LEU A 209 28.11 17.72 -15.53
CA LEU A 209 26.86 17.07 -15.12
C LEU A 209 26.41 16.03 -16.14
N GLU A 210 26.46 16.34 -17.44
CA GLU A 210 26.11 15.39 -18.51
C GLU A 210 27.01 14.15 -18.49
N ILE A 211 28.34 14.36 -18.38
CA ILE A 211 29.30 13.26 -18.33
C ILE A 211 29.04 12.39 -17.09
N ALA A 212 28.80 13.02 -15.93
CA ALA A 212 28.49 12.29 -14.71
C ALA A 212 27.16 11.53 -14.78
N ALA A 213 26.13 12.11 -15.41
CA ALA A 213 24.84 11.46 -15.61
C ALA A 213 24.97 10.24 -16.54
N ALA A 214 25.71 10.38 -17.64
CA ALA A 214 25.96 9.30 -18.58
C ALA A 214 26.82 8.17 -17.97
N GLY A 215 27.77 8.52 -17.10
CA GLY A 215 28.66 7.56 -16.43
C GLY A 215 28.13 7.00 -15.10
N GLY A 216 27.00 7.50 -14.59
CA GLY A 216 26.50 7.12 -13.27
C GLY A 216 27.43 7.53 -12.12
N HIS A 217 28.17 8.64 -12.27
CA HIS A 217 29.17 9.08 -11.29
C HIS A 217 28.56 9.93 -10.17
N SER A 218 29.07 9.73 -8.95
CA SER A 218 28.80 10.63 -7.81
C SER A 218 29.49 11.97 -8.01
N LEU A 219 28.81 13.05 -7.65
CA LEU A 219 29.32 14.42 -7.79
C LEU A 219 29.39 15.14 -6.45
N LEU A 220 30.51 15.83 -6.23
CA LEU A 220 30.67 16.82 -5.17
C LEU A 220 30.89 18.19 -5.82
N MET A 221 30.00 19.14 -5.54
CA MET A 221 30.10 20.51 -6.06
C MET A 221 30.66 21.44 -4.99
N MET A 222 31.81 22.05 -5.27
CA MET A 222 32.51 22.97 -4.36
C MET A 222 32.59 24.36 -5.01
N GLY A 223 32.48 25.42 -4.21
CA GLY A 223 32.62 26.80 -4.69
C GLY A 223 31.95 27.83 -3.78
N GLU A 224 32.17 29.11 -4.06
CA GLU A 224 31.67 30.24 -3.26
C GLU A 224 30.14 30.22 -3.10
N PRO A 225 29.59 30.70 -1.97
CA PRO A 225 28.15 30.89 -1.82
C PRO A 225 27.56 31.69 -2.99
N GLY A 226 26.38 31.32 -3.47
CA GLY A 226 25.73 31.99 -4.61
C GLY A 226 26.15 31.51 -6.00
N SER A 227 27.16 30.63 -6.13
CA SER A 227 27.60 30.08 -7.44
C SER A 227 26.62 29.09 -8.12
N GLY A 228 25.38 28.98 -7.65
CA GLY A 228 24.37 28.12 -8.27
C GLY A 228 24.50 26.61 -8.01
N LYS A 229 25.34 26.15 -7.08
CA LYS A 229 25.54 24.71 -6.78
C LYS A 229 24.24 23.96 -6.50
N SER A 230 23.40 24.47 -5.58
CA SER A 230 22.13 23.83 -5.23
C SER A 230 21.16 23.82 -6.42
N MET A 231 21.15 24.90 -7.21
CA MET A 231 20.35 25.01 -8.43
C MET A 231 20.77 23.97 -9.47
N LEU A 232 22.07 23.76 -9.67
CA LEU A 232 22.64 22.75 -10.57
C LEU A 232 22.38 21.33 -10.06
N ALA A 233 22.53 21.07 -8.76
CA ALA A 233 22.28 19.77 -8.15
C ALA A 233 20.83 19.30 -8.30
N GLN A 234 19.85 20.20 -8.11
CA GLN A 234 18.43 19.89 -8.30
C GLN A 234 18.09 19.54 -9.76
N ARG A 235 18.78 20.16 -10.73
CA ARG A 235 18.59 19.92 -12.17
C ARG A 235 19.33 18.66 -12.64
N PHE A 236 20.47 18.35 -12.03
CA PHE A 236 21.19 17.10 -12.27
C PHE A 236 20.32 15.87 -11.99
N ALA A 237 19.47 15.93 -10.96
CA ALA A 237 18.51 14.87 -10.67
C ALA A 237 17.56 14.56 -11.85
N GLY A 238 17.23 15.57 -12.67
CA GLY A 238 16.40 15.42 -13.86
C GLY A 238 17.13 14.86 -15.09
N LEU A 239 18.46 14.88 -15.12
CA LEU A 239 19.25 14.27 -16.20
C LEU A 239 19.44 12.75 -16.04
N LEU A 240 19.21 12.26 -14.83
CA LEU A 240 19.45 10.86 -14.50
C LEU A 240 18.26 10.00 -14.93
N PRO A 241 18.48 8.72 -15.25
CA PRO A 241 17.38 7.79 -15.53
C PRO A 241 16.36 7.77 -14.38
N PRO A 242 15.06 7.53 -14.68
CA PRO A 242 14.05 7.34 -13.65
C PRO A 242 14.47 6.25 -12.65
N MET A 243 14.21 6.48 -11.37
CA MET A 243 14.53 5.51 -10.33
C MET A 243 13.73 4.22 -10.51
N SER A 244 14.39 3.09 -10.29
CA SER A 244 13.68 1.83 -10.12
C SER A 244 12.90 1.81 -8.79
N VAL A 245 11.97 0.86 -8.66
CA VAL A 245 11.21 0.68 -7.41
C VAL A 245 12.13 0.32 -6.24
N ASP A 246 13.13 -0.52 -6.50
CA ASP A 246 14.10 -0.95 -5.49
C ASP A 246 14.96 0.23 -5.02
N GLU A 247 15.48 1.04 -5.95
CA GLU A 247 16.23 2.27 -5.61
C GLU A 247 15.35 3.25 -4.81
N ALA A 248 14.06 3.36 -5.13
CA ALA A 248 13.13 4.22 -4.42
C ALA A 248 12.88 3.73 -2.98
N LEU A 249 12.80 2.41 -2.77
CA LEU A 249 12.67 1.81 -1.44
C LEU A 249 13.94 1.99 -0.61
N GLU A 250 15.10 1.78 -1.19
CA GLU A 250 16.38 2.01 -0.52
C GLU A 250 16.51 3.48 -0.08
N SER A 251 16.22 4.41 -0.98
CA SER A 251 16.17 5.86 -0.69
C SER A 251 15.16 6.18 0.42
N ALA A 252 13.95 5.62 0.34
CA ALA A 252 12.91 5.80 1.35
C ALA A 252 13.31 5.24 2.72
N ALA A 253 13.98 4.09 2.76
CA ALA A 253 14.46 3.47 3.99
C ALA A 253 15.53 4.35 4.66
N VAL A 254 16.49 4.87 3.89
CA VAL A 254 17.50 5.82 4.39
C VAL A 254 16.83 7.10 4.90
N ALA A 255 15.90 7.68 4.13
CA ALA A 255 15.18 8.88 4.54
C ALA A 255 14.31 8.64 5.80
N SER A 256 13.74 7.45 5.95
CA SER A 256 12.94 7.08 7.11
C SER A 256 13.81 6.95 8.36
N LEU A 257 14.99 6.34 8.24
CA LEU A 257 15.97 6.28 9.35
C LEU A 257 16.45 7.68 9.75
N ALA A 258 16.60 8.58 8.78
CA ALA A 258 16.93 9.99 9.01
C ALA A 258 15.74 10.85 9.48
N GLY A 259 14.52 10.29 9.59
CA GLY A 259 13.32 11.02 10.00
C GLY A 259 12.81 12.07 8.99
N SER A 260 13.23 11.97 7.72
CA SER A 260 12.93 12.95 6.66
C SER A 260 12.08 12.36 5.51
N PHE A 261 11.62 11.12 5.63
CA PHE A 261 10.78 10.47 4.65
C PHE A 261 9.41 11.15 4.52
N SER A 262 8.99 11.36 3.28
CA SER A 262 7.66 11.84 2.94
C SER A 262 7.19 11.13 1.67
N THR A 263 5.96 10.64 1.67
CA THR A 263 5.34 10.01 0.49
C THR A 263 5.25 10.96 -0.70
N ALA A 264 5.20 12.28 -0.46
CA ALA A 264 5.24 13.30 -1.50
C ALA A 264 6.61 13.39 -2.22
N ARG A 265 7.66 12.78 -1.65
CA ARG A 265 9.01 12.69 -2.24
C ARG A 265 9.31 11.27 -2.73
N TRP A 266 8.29 10.42 -2.88
CA TRP A 266 8.47 9.08 -3.42
C TRP A 266 9.09 9.13 -4.81
N MET A 267 10.10 8.28 -5.06
CA MET A 267 10.87 8.25 -6.30
C MET A 267 11.61 9.55 -6.66
N ASN A 268 11.61 10.58 -5.79
CA ASN A 268 12.46 11.74 -5.96
C ASN A 268 13.91 11.37 -5.67
N ARG A 269 14.81 11.69 -6.59
CA ARG A 269 16.23 11.42 -6.41
C ARG A 269 16.77 12.26 -5.25
N PRO A 270 17.41 11.64 -4.25
CA PRO A 270 17.92 12.37 -3.10
C PRO A 270 19.07 13.29 -3.52
N THR A 271 18.92 14.58 -3.23
CA THR A 271 20.01 15.58 -3.33
C THR A 271 20.25 16.16 -1.95
N SER A 272 21.50 16.14 -1.48
CA SER A 272 21.88 16.67 -0.18
C SER A 272 22.58 18.01 -0.32
N ALA A 273 22.21 18.97 0.53
CA ALA A 273 22.88 20.25 0.69
C ALA A 273 23.51 20.30 2.10
N PRO A 274 24.67 19.66 2.30
CA PRO A 274 25.35 19.66 3.60
C PRO A 274 25.67 21.08 4.05
N HIS A 275 25.66 21.31 5.37
CA HIS A 275 26.04 22.61 5.92
C HIS A 275 27.54 22.83 5.73
N HIS A 276 27.98 24.08 5.64
CA HIS A 276 29.40 24.40 5.44
C HIS A 276 30.32 23.96 6.60
N THR A 277 29.74 23.59 7.74
CA THR A 277 30.42 23.00 8.90
C THR A 277 30.40 21.46 8.92
N SER A 278 29.84 20.81 7.88
CA SER A 278 29.80 19.35 7.79
C SER A 278 31.20 18.77 7.62
N SER A 279 31.55 17.80 8.47
CA SER A 279 32.84 17.10 8.39
C SER A 279 32.89 16.16 7.18
N ALA A 280 34.09 15.80 6.73
CA ALA A 280 34.28 14.81 5.67
C ALA A 280 33.60 13.47 5.99
N VAL A 281 33.60 13.06 7.26
CA VAL A 281 32.92 11.84 7.73
C VAL A 281 31.40 11.96 7.59
N ALA A 282 30.82 13.13 7.85
CA ALA A 282 29.39 13.38 7.66
C ALA A 282 28.99 13.35 6.17
N LEU A 283 29.87 13.80 5.26
CA LEU A 283 29.62 13.77 3.81
C LEU A 283 29.59 12.34 3.24
N VAL A 284 30.36 11.42 3.81
CA VAL A 284 30.40 10.01 3.40
C VAL A 284 29.29 9.18 4.07
N GLY A 285 28.48 9.79 4.96
CA GLY A 285 27.36 9.13 5.63
C GLY A 285 27.70 8.50 6.98
N GLY A 286 28.88 8.78 7.55
CA GLY A 286 29.30 8.29 8.87
C GLY A 286 28.81 9.12 10.07
N GLY A 287 27.85 10.02 9.87
CA GLY A 287 27.36 10.92 10.93
C GLY A 287 26.30 10.25 11.82
N VAL A 288 26.58 10.14 13.11
CA VAL A 288 25.59 9.79 14.14
C VAL A 288 24.63 10.96 14.35
N SER A 289 23.51 10.98 13.65
CA SER A 289 22.40 11.89 13.97
C SER A 289 21.07 11.26 13.61
N ALA A 290 20.72 10.20 14.34
CA ALA A 290 19.33 9.83 14.53
C ALA A 290 19.01 10.14 16.01
N VAL A 291 18.06 11.07 16.20
CA VAL A 291 17.36 11.35 17.46
C VAL A 291 18.17 12.09 18.55
N GLU A 292 18.16 13.43 18.52
CA GLU A 292 17.92 14.22 19.73
C GLU A 292 17.27 15.56 19.38
N LYS A 293 15.94 15.54 19.24
CA LYS A 293 15.14 16.77 19.30
C LYS A 293 14.99 17.13 20.77
N ARG A 294 16.04 17.70 21.38
CA ARG A 294 15.92 18.38 22.68
C ARG A 294 15.17 19.69 22.43
N GLU A 295 13.91 19.71 22.84
CA GLU A 295 13.26 20.95 23.26
C GLU A 295 14.20 21.73 24.18
N ARG A 296 14.47 22.97 23.81
CA ARG A 296 15.05 23.95 24.72
C ARG A 296 14.30 25.27 24.54
N ILE A 297 13.42 25.48 25.53
CA ILE A 297 12.85 26.72 26.09
C ILE A 297 11.99 27.56 25.14
#